data_AF-A0A0F9H031-F1
#
_entry.id   AF-A0A0F9H031-F1
#
_cell.length_a   1.000
_cell.length_b   1.000
_cell.length_c   1.000
_cell.angle_alpha   90.00
_cell.angle_beta   90.00
_cell.angle_gamma   90.00
#
_symmetry.space_group_name_H-M   'P 1'
#
loop_
_entity.id
_entity.type
_entity.pdbx_description
1 polymer ?
#
loop_
_entity_poly.entity_id
_entity_poly.type
_entity_poly.pdbx_seq_one_letter_code
_entity_poly.pdbx_strand_id
1 'polypeptide(L)' 'MDIEDINFLKDLAEELRRIDPDTYEAEAIELENIIYREGLENG' A
#
# COMPACT_ATOMS: atom_id res chain seq x y z
N MET A 1 11.20 -6.12 -2.92
CA MET A 1 10.73 -4.85 -3.51
C MET A 1 11.74 -3.75 -3.22
N ASP A 2 11.98 -2.79 -4.11
CA ASP A 2 12.89 -1.68 -3.80
C ASP A 2 12.17 -0.52 -3.08
N ILE A 3 12.92 0.52 -2.68
CA ILE A 3 12.36 1.65 -1.93
C ILE A 3 11.42 2.52 -2.77
N GLU A 4 11.62 2.58 -4.08
CA GLU A 4 10.78 3.37 -5.00
C GLU A 4 9.41 2.69 -5.15
N ASP A 5 9.40 1.37 -5.34
CA ASP A 5 8.20 0.55 -5.36
C ASP A 5 7.39 0.70 -4.05
N ILE A 6 8.06 0.63 -2.88
CA ILE A 6 7.41 0.77 -1.57
C ILE A 6 6.73 2.14 -1.44
N ASN A 7 7.41 3.21 -1.86
CA ASN A 7 6.85 4.56 -1.80
C ASN A 7 5.67 4.73 -2.74
N PHE A 8 5.77 4.18 -3.96
CA PHE A 8 4.66 4.20 -4.92
C PHE A 8 3.40 3.52 -4.36
N LEU A 9 3.53 2.34 -3.75
CA LEU A 9 2.38 1.62 -3.19
C LEU A 9 1.74 2.36 -2.01
N LYS A 10 2.54 3.05 -1.19
CA LYS A 10 2.02 3.90 -0.11
C LYS A 10 1.22 5.07 -0.66
N ASP A 11 1.79 5.79 -1.64
CA ASP A 11 1.12 6.94 -2.26
C ASP A 11 -0.20 6.51 -2.93
N LEU A 12 -0.21 5.34 -3.58
CA LEU A 12 -1.41 4.76 -4.19
C LEU A 12 -2.47 4.40 -3.15
N ALA A 13 -2.10 3.75 -2.03
CA ALA A 13 -3.04 3.43 -0.97
C ALA A 13 -3.68 4.69 -0.36
N GLU A 14 -2.88 5.75 -0.17
CA GLU A 14 -3.38 7.04 0.30
C GLU A 14 -4.29 7.73 -0.72
N GLU A 15 -3.99 7.63 -2.01
CA GLU A 15 -4.82 8.18 -3.07
C GLU A 15 -6.17 7.47 -3.17
N LEU A 16 -6.20 6.14 -3.06
CA LEU A 16 -7.43 5.34 -3.06
C LEU A 16 -8.37 5.76 -1.92
N ARG A 17 -7.86 5.89 -0.69
CA ARG A 17 -8.64 6.38 0.46
C ARG A 17 -9.12 7.81 0.29
N ARG A 18 -8.39 8.64 -0.46
CA ARG A 18 -8.76 10.04 -0.72
C ARG A 18 -9.86 10.16 -1.77
N ILE A 19 -9.87 9.27 -2.77
CA ILE A 19 -10.87 9.25 -3.84
C ILE A 19 -12.21 8.79 -3.29
N ASP A 20 -12.25 7.59 -2.71
CA ASP A 20 -13.46 6.98 -2.16
C ASP A 20 -13.08 5.88 -1.17
N PRO A 21 -13.04 6.18 0.14
CA PRO A 21 -12.69 5.20 1.15
C PRO A 21 -13.75 4.10 1.28
N ASP A 22 -15.03 4.38 1.04
CA ASP A 22 -16.08 3.36 1.16
C ASP A 22 -15.94 2.27 0.08
N THR A 23 -15.43 2.65 -1.09
CA THR A 23 -15.18 1.73 -2.21
C THR A 23 -13.81 1.06 -2.13
N TYR A 24 -12.74 1.79 -1.77
CA TYR A 24 -11.36 1.33 -1.96
C TYR A 24 -10.56 1.02 -0.68
N GLU A 25 -11.19 1.04 0.49
CA GLU A 25 -10.47 0.74 1.76
C GLU A 25 -9.85 -0.66 1.76
N ALA A 26 -10.52 -1.65 1.17
CA ALA A 26 -10.01 -3.02 1.12
C ALA A 26 -8.72 -3.12 0.28
N GLU A 27 -8.70 -2.48 -0.89
CA GLU A 27 -7.56 -2.40 -1.78
C GLU A 27 -6.40 -1.62 -1.14
N ALA A 28 -6.68 -0.50 -0.46
CA ALA A 28 -5.67 0.26 0.27
C ALA A 28 -5.01 -0.58 1.38
N ILE A 29 -5.81 -1.34 2.14
CA ILE A 29 -5.31 -2.27 3.16
C ILE A 29 -4.47 -3.39 2.53
N GLU A 30 -4.85 -3.90 1.36
CA GLU A 30 -4.09 -4.94 0.68
C GLU A 30 -2.71 -4.45 0.24
N LEU A 31 -2.61 -3.22 -0.28
CA LEU A 31 -1.34 -2.58 -0.61
C LEU A 31 -0.43 -2.42 0.63
N GLU A 32 -0.99 -1.98 1.76
CA GLU A 32 -0.26 -1.87 3.03
C GLU A 32 0.24 -3.25 3.53
N ASN A 33 -0.57 -4.29 3.36
CA ASN A 33 -0.18 -5.66 3.71
C ASN A 33 0.96 -6.19 2.84
N ILE A 34 0.98 -5.85 1.55
CA ILE A 34 2.09 -6.19 0.64
C ILE A 34 3.38 -5.53 1.14
N ILE A 35 3.34 -4.22 1.41
CA ILE A 35 4.49 -3.47 1.94
C ILE A 35 5.00 -4.08 3.25
N TYR A 36 4.10 -4.45 4.17
CA TYR A 36 4.45 -5.04 5.45
C TYR A 36 5.15 -6.40 5.29
N ARG A 37 4.64 -7.27 4.41
CA ARG A 37 5.23 -8.60 4.15
C ARG A 37 6.62 -8.49 3.52
N GLU A 38 6.78 -7.61 2.54
CA GLU A 38 8.09 -7.34 1.94
C GLU A 38 9.11 -6.85 2.99
N GLY A 39 8.68 -6.05 3.95
CA GLY A 39 9.53 -5.60 5.06
C GLY A 39 9.95 -6.73 6.03
N LEU A 40 9.09 -7.74 6.22
CA LEU A 40 9.42 -8.92 7.04
C LEU A 40 10.34 -9.90 6.32
N GLU A 41 10.17 -10.09 5.02
CA GLU A 41 10.94 -11.06 4.23
C GLU A 41 12.36 -10.57 3.90
N ASN A 42 12.57 -9.25 3.88
CA ASN A 42 13.85 -8.62 3.54
C ASN A 42 14.57 -7.95 4.74
N GLY A 43 14.02 -8.09 5.96
CA GLY A 43 14.50 -7.47 7.20
C GLY A 43 15.37 -8.36 8.08
#